data_AF-A0A5C6D5U0-F1
#
_entry.id   AF-A0A5C6D5U0-F1
#
_cell.length_a   1.000
_cell.length_b   1.000
_cell.length_c   1.000
_cell.angle_alpha   90.00
_cell.angle_beta   90.00
_cell.angle_gamma   90.00
#
_symmetry.space_group_name_H-M   'P 1'
#
loop_
_entity.id
_entity.type
_entity.pdbx_description
1 polymer ?
#
loop_
_entity_poly.entity_id
_entity_poly.type
_entity_poly.pdbx_seq_one_letter_code
_entity_poly.pdbx_strand_id
1 'polypeptide(L)' 'MKSYAQRIIGRYDKNQDGLLTEDEYSQMLMSPHDADRNKDGKIELDEYARWMSERAKK' A
#
# COMPACT_ATOMS: atom_id res chain seq x y z
N MET A 1 7.77 -1.24 -11.45
CA MET A 1 7.19 -0.67 -10.22
C MET A 1 6.76 -1.70 -9.17
N LYS A 2 6.23 -2.90 -9.51
CA LYS A 2 5.68 -3.85 -8.51
C LYS A 2 6.67 -4.34 -7.43
N SER A 3 7.95 -4.48 -7.76
CA SER A 3 8.98 -4.93 -6.82
C SER A 3 9.31 -3.94 -5.70
N TYR A 4 9.13 -2.63 -5.94
CA TYR A 4 9.32 -1.62 -4.89
C TYR A 4 8.13 -1.59 -3.93
N ALA A 5 6.91 -1.68 -4.48
CA ALA A 5 5.69 -1.86 -3.70
C ALA A 5 5.79 -3.09 -2.79
N GLN A 6 6.14 -4.27 -3.33
CA GLN A 6 6.35 -5.49 -2.52
C GLN A 6 7.34 -5.33 -1.37
N ARG A 7 8.44 -4.59 -1.57
CA ARG A 7 9.42 -4.36 -0.50
C ARG A 7 8.92 -3.44 0.59
N ILE A 8 8.13 -2.42 0.23
CA ILE A 8 7.52 -1.52 1.20
C ILE A 8 6.41 -2.25 1.94
N ILE A 9 5.48 -2.86 1.20
CA ILE A 9 4.38 -3.64 1.77
C ILE A 9 4.94 -4.71 2.69
N GLY A 10 5.84 -5.58 2.22
CA GLY A 10 6.43 -6.64 3.03
C GLY A 10 7.23 -6.19 4.27
N ARG A 11 7.49 -4.87 4.45
CA ARG A 11 8.09 -4.32 5.68
C ARG A 11 7.03 -3.98 6.74
N TYR A 12 5.82 -3.65 6.31
CA TYR A 12 4.70 -3.25 7.19
C TYR A 12 3.61 -4.32 7.31
N ASP A 13 3.49 -5.15 6.28
CA ASP A 13 2.69 -6.36 6.21
C ASP A 13 3.22 -7.37 7.24
N LYS A 14 2.51 -7.45 8.37
CA LYS A 14 2.86 -8.33 9.49
C LYS A 14 2.33 -9.74 9.28
N ASN A 15 1.21 -9.86 8.55
CA ASN A 15 0.56 -11.14 8.31
C ASN A 15 1.08 -11.85 7.04
N GLN A 16 1.95 -11.17 6.28
CA GLN A 16 2.54 -11.61 5.01
C GLN A 16 1.49 -11.98 3.96
N ASP A 17 0.33 -11.30 3.96
CA ASP A 17 -0.75 -11.56 3.00
C ASP A 17 -0.57 -10.79 1.67
N GLY A 18 0.41 -9.89 1.60
CA GLY A 18 0.69 -9.06 0.43
C GLY A 18 -0.21 -7.84 0.29
N LEU A 19 -0.96 -7.51 1.35
CA LEU A 19 -1.88 -6.39 1.47
C LEU A 19 -1.46 -5.54 2.68
N LEU A 20 -1.98 -4.32 2.75
CA LEU A 20 -1.82 -3.44 3.91
C LEU A 20 -3.20 -3.13 4.45
N THR A 21 -3.53 -3.69 5.61
CA THR A 21 -4.79 -3.41 6.30
C THR A 21 -4.73 -2.11 7.09
N GLU A 22 -5.89 -1.55 7.45
CA GLU A 22 -5.99 -0.31 8.24
C GLU A 22 -5.11 -0.32 9.49
N ASP A 23 -5.05 -1.43 10.21
CA ASP A 23 -4.22 -1.57 11.39
C ASP A 23 -2.71 -1.50 11.07
N GLU A 24 -2.30 -2.04 9.92
CA GLU A 24 -0.90 -2.09 9.49
C GLU A 24 -0.41 -0.76 8.92
N TYR A 25 -1.21 -0.13 8.06
CA TYR A 25 -0.84 1.18 7.51
C TYR A 25 -1.12 2.33 8.48
N SER A 26 -1.97 2.15 9.50
CA SER A 26 -2.10 3.12 10.60
C SER A 26 -0.79 3.29 11.38
N GLN A 27 0.08 2.27 11.38
CA GLN A 27 1.43 2.37 11.95
C GLN A 27 2.43 3.05 11.01
N MET A 28 2.06 3.31 9.75
CA MET A 28 2.89 4.06 8.82
C MET A 28 2.73 5.56 9.05
N LEU A 29 3.85 6.29 9.04
CA LEU A 29 3.85 7.76 9.09
C LEU A 29 3.10 8.43 7.93
N MET A 30 2.90 7.69 6.84
CA MET A 30 2.26 8.17 5.64
C MET A 30 0.95 7.41 5.50
N SER A 31 -0.17 8.11 5.66
CA SER A 31 -1.50 7.54 5.48
C SER A 31 -1.67 7.18 4.00
N PRO A 32 -1.67 5.90 3.63
CA PRO A 32 -1.83 5.48 2.25
C PRO A 32 -3.32 5.33 1.92
N HIS A 33 -4.20 6.01 2.67
CA HIS A 33 -5.64 6.07 2.44
C HIS A 33 -5.98 6.50 1.01
N ASP A 34 -5.18 7.38 0.39
CA ASP A 34 -5.34 7.76 -1.02
C ASP A 34 -5.05 6.61 -2.01
N ALA A 35 -4.38 5.54 -1.57
CA ALA A 35 -4.09 4.37 -2.38
C ALA A 35 -5.26 3.38 -2.41
N ASP A 36 -6.07 3.34 -1.34
CA ASP A 36 -7.30 2.55 -1.25
C ASP A 36 -8.35 3.14 -2.22
N ARG A 37 -8.47 2.54 -3.41
CA ARG A 37 -9.39 3.00 -4.45
C ARG A 37 -10.75 2.33 -4.34
N ASN A 38 -10.77 1.09 -3.88
CA ASN A 38 -12.00 0.32 -3.71
C ASN A 38 -12.75 0.68 -2.41
N LYS A 39 -12.11 1.45 -1.51
CA LYS A 39 -12.60 1.88 -0.20
C LYS A 39 -12.97 0.72 0.70
N ASP A 40 -12.21 -0.38 0.63
CA ASP A 40 -12.43 -1.56 1.45
C ASP A 40 -11.68 -1.50 2.80
N GLY A 41 -10.89 -0.44 3.03
CA GLY A 41 -10.09 -0.26 4.25
C GLY A 41 -8.77 -1.03 4.23
N LYS A 42 -8.41 -1.63 3.10
CA LYS A 42 -7.16 -2.35 2.85
C LYS A 42 -6.55 -1.82 1.57
N ILE A 43 -5.26 -2.08 1.41
CA ILE A 43 -4.51 -1.61 0.26
C ILE A 43 -3.84 -2.82 -0.35
N GLU A 44 -4.31 -3.18 -1.53
CA GLU A 44 -3.68 -4.28 -2.25
C GLU A 44 -2.37 -3.84 -2.91
N LEU A 45 -1.52 -4.83 -3.21
CA LEU A 45 -0.28 -4.59 -3.92
C LEU A 45 -0.47 -3.83 -5.23
N ASP A 46 -1.53 -4.14 -5.97
CA ASP A 46 -1.82 -3.49 -7.24
C ASP A 46 -2.26 -2.04 -7.04
N GLU A 47 -3.12 -1.77 -6.04
CA GLU A 47 -3.54 -0.43 -5.65
C GLU A 47 -2.36 0.45 -5.22
N TYR A 48 -1.51 -0.07 -4.34
CA TYR A 48 -0.30 0.62 -3.90
C TYR A 48 0.67 0.89 -5.06
N ALA A 49 0.88 -0.09 -5.94
CA ALA A 49 1.74 0.07 -7.12
C ALA A 49 1.19 1.12 -8.09
N ARG A 50 -0.14 1.19 -8.23
CA ARG A 50 -0.82 2.15 -9.11
C ARG A 50 -0.73 3.56 -8.54
N TRP A 51 -1.01 3.73 -7.25
CA TRP A 51 -0.85 4.99 -6.53
C TRP A 51 0.59 5.53 -6.58
N MET A 52 1.58 4.65 -6.39
CA MET A 52 2.99 5.01 -6.54
C MET A 52 3.32 5.46 -7.98
N SER A 53 2.80 4.77 -8.99
CA SER A 53 2.96 5.17 -10.40
C SER A 53 2.31 6.52 -10.71
N GLU A 54 1.17 6.83 -10.09
CA GLU A 54 0.52 8.14 -10.26
C GLU A 54 1.31 9.26 -9.58
N ARG A 55 1.85 9.03 -8.37
CA ARG A 55 2.73 10.01 -7.71
C ARG A 55 4.06 10.20 -8.43
N ALA A 56 4.62 9.16 -9.04
CA ALA A 56 5.88 9.24 -9.79
C ALA A 56 5.75 9.92 -11.16
N LYS A 57 4.52 10.07 -11.69
CA LYS A 57 4.24 10.77 -12.94
C LYS A 57 4.02 12.28 -12.77
N LYS A 58 4.07 12.80 -11.54
CA LYS A 58 3.89 14.21 -11.22
C LYS A 58 5.22 14.84 -10.84
#